data_AF-A0A7K1FQV0-F1
#
_entry.id   AF-A0A7K1FQV0-F1
#
_cell.length_a   1.000
_cell.length_b   1.000
_cell.length_c   1.000
_cell.angle_alpha   90.00
_cell.angle_beta   90.00
_cell.angle_gamma   90.00
#
_symmetry.space_group_name_H-M   'P 1'
#
loop_
_entity.id
_entity.type
_entity.pdbx_description
1 polymer ?
#
loop_
_entity_poly.entity_id
_entity_poly.type
_entity_poly.pdbx_seq_one_letter_code
_entity_poly.pdbx_strand_id
1 'polypeptide(L)'
;MGTSKFLLQMSLFIAGWLAWNSLAPTDWRFDPYTFTFLTLLLSLQASYAAPLILLAQNRQDDRDRTEARIDRERAAMGVEINSFLARELSEMQRKLNDLSMDINMSNRNALSRKKFSARDKELNDRLDRIEQAVLALTAKVDPPPAKPQAKAKKAPAPEPAPAD
;
A
#
# COMPACT_ATOMS: atom_id res chain seq x y z
N MET A 1 -3.94 -38.14 -20.78
CA MET A 1 -4.52 -39.50 -20.69
C MET A 1 -4.53 -40.11 -22.08
N GLY A 2 -3.51 -40.90 -22.48
CA GLY A 2 -3.46 -41.41 -23.87
C GLY A 2 -2.42 -42.49 -24.14
N THR A 3 -1.25 -42.45 -23.50
CA THR A 3 -0.14 -43.35 -23.85
C THR A 3 -0.37 -44.80 -23.36
N SER A 4 -0.88 -44.99 -22.14
CA SER A 4 -0.97 -46.33 -21.53
C SER A 4 -1.99 -47.26 -22.22
N LYS A 5 -3.10 -46.72 -22.74
CA LYS A 5 -4.12 -47.51 -23.45
C LYS A 5 -3.64 -47.97 -24.83
N PHE A 6 -2.88 -47.14 -25.55
CA PHE A 6 -2.31 -47.49 -26.84
C PHE A 6 -1.30 -48.64 -26.72
N LEU A 7 -0.42 -48.57 -25.73
CA LEU A 7 0.58 -49.61 -25.48
C LEU A 7 -0.08 -50.96 -25.15
N LEU A 8 -1.12 -50.97 -24.29
CA LEU A 8 -1.85 -52.19 -23.95
C LEU A 8 -2.53 -52.83 -25.17
N GLN A 9 -3.21 -52.03 -26.01
CA GLN A 9 -3.87 -52.54 -27.21
C GLN A 9 -2.87 -53.15 -28.21
N MET A 10 -1.71 -52.49 -28.42
CA MET A 10 -0.65 -52.99 -29.31
C MET A 10 -0.03 -54.28 -28.79
N SER A 11 0.26 -54.37 -27.49
CA SER A 11 0.78 -55.60 -26.88
C SER A 11 -0.20 -56.76 -27.01
N LEU A 12 -1.50 -56.52 -26.83
CA LEU A 12 -2.52 -57.55 -26.92
C LEU A 12 -2.74 -58.03 -28.37
N PHE A 13 -2.65 -57.11 -29.35
CA PHE A 13 -2.69 -57.47 -30.77
C PHE A 13 -1.52 -58.37 -31.18
N ILE A 14 -0.28 -58.01 -30.79
CA ILE A 14 0.91 -58.81 -31.09
C ILE A 14 0.83 -60.19 -30.42
N ALA A 15 0.44 -60.24 -29.14
CA ALA A 15 0.28 -61.49 -28.41
C ALA A 15 -0.81 -62.40 -29.00
N GLY A 16 -1.95 -61.82 -29.40
CA GLY A 16 -3.03 -62.55 -30.06
C GLY A 16 -2.63 -63.11 -31.42
N TRP A 17 -1.89 -62.33 -32.22
CA TRP A 17 -1.37 -62.77 -33.51
C TRP A 17 -0.33 -63.90 -33.37
N LEU A 18 0.57 -63.78 -32.39
CA LEU A 18 1.57 -64.80 -32.06
C LEU A 18 0.91 -66.11 -31.62
N ALA A 19 -0.10 -66.01 -30.74
CA ALA A 19 -0.87 -67.16 -30.28
C ALA A 19 -1.65 -67.83 -31.43
N TRP A 20 -2.32 -67.05 -32.28
CA TRP A 20 -3.05 -67.58 -33.43
C TRP A 20 -2.13 -68.34 -34.39
N ASN A 21 -0.98 -67.78 -34.77
CA ASN A 21 -0.07 -68.43 -35.70
C ASN A 21 0.67 -69.63 -35.06
N SER A 22 0.86 -69.64 -33.73
CA SER A 22 1.52 -70.74 -33.02
C SER A 22 0.59 -71.92 -32.71
N LEU A 23 -0.68 -71.68 -32.40
CA LEU A 23 -1.66 -72.72 -32.08
C LEU A 23 -2.48 -73.19 -33.30
N ALA A 24 -2.42 -72.47 -34.44
CA ALA A 24 -3.14 -72.88 -35.65
C ALA A 24 -2.56 -74.16 -36.28
N PRO A 25 -3.42 -75.12 -36.69
CA PRO A 25 -3.05 -76.28 -37.49
C PRO A 25 -2.43 -75.89 -38.82
N THR A 26 -1.51 -76.71 -39.35
CA THR A 26 -0.67 -76.42 -40.53
C THR A 26 -1.44 -75.96 -41.77
N ASP A 27 -2.70 -76.40 -41.93
CA ASP A 27 -3.56 -76.06 -43.06
C ASP A 27 -4.18 -74.65 -42.99
N TRP A 28 -4.22 -74.04 -41.79
CA TRP A 28 -4.74 -72.68 -41.55
C TRP A 28 -3.65 -71.70 -41.10
N ARG A 29 -2.38 -72.10 -41.19
CA ARG A 29 -1.25 -71.20 -40.93
C ARG A 29 -1.15 -70.19 -42.05
N PHE A 30 -1.64 -68.99 -41.76
CA PHE A 30 -1.60 -67.85 -42.66
C PHE A 30 -0.15 -67.42 -42.98
N ASP A 31 0.82 -67.76 -42.11
CA ASP A 31 2.24 -67.48 -42.32
C ASP A 31 3.14 -68.68 -41.96
N PRO A 32 3.48 -69.55 -42.93
CA PRO A 32 4.35 -70.71 -42.74
C PRO A 32 5.83 -70.39 -42.48
N TYR A 33 6.29 -69.15 -42.75
CA TYR A 33 7.70 -68.72 -42.61
C TYR A 33 7.83 -67.50 -41.69
N THR A 34 8.34 -67.72 -40.48
CA THR A 34 8.93 -66.73 -39.55
C THR A 34 8.24 -65.35 -39.51
N PHE A 35 6.91 -65.30 -39.46
CA PHE A 35 6.14 -64.06 -39.26
C PHE A 35 6.50 -62.93 -40.24
N THR A 36 6.77 -63.27 -41.50
CA THR A 36 7.19 -62.31 -42.53
C THR A 36 6.15 -61.22 -42.74
N PHE A 37 4.86 -61.56 -42.75
CA PHE A 37 3.78 -60.58 -42.90
C PHE A 37 3.68 -59.61 -41.72
N LEU A 38 3.83 -60.12 -40.49
CA LEU A 38 3.82 -59.27 -39.30
C LEU A 38 4.97 -58.26 -39.34
N THR A 39 6.15 -58.71 -39.77
CA THR A 39 7.35 -57.87 -39.89
C THR A 39 7.18 -56.79 -40.96
N LEU A 40 6.60 -57.13 -42.12
CA LEU A 40 6.28 -56.15 -43.16
C LEU A 40 5.25 -55.12 -42.70
N LEU A 41 4.25 -55.56 -41.94
CA LEU A 41 3.21 -54.66 -41.42
C LEU A 41 3.77 -53.73 -40.34
N LEU A 42 4.67 -54.24 -39.48
CA LEU A 42 5.37 -53.43 -38.47
C LEU A 42 6.33 -52.41 -39.10
N SER A 43 7.04 -52.77 -40.17
CA SER A 43 7.95 -51.84 -40.85
C SER A 43 7.19 -50.70 -41.54
N LEU A 44 6.05 -51.02 -42.16
CA LEU A 44 5.12 -50.01 -42.67
C LEU A 44 4.56 -49.14 -41.54
N GLN A 45 4.25 -49.75 -40.38
CA GLN A 45 3.72 -49.05 -39.21
C GLN A 45 4.69 -47.97 -38.70
N ALA A 46 5.97 -48.31 -38.60
CA ALA A 46 7.02 -47.37 -38.23
C ALA A 46 7.19 -46.26 -39.29
N SER A 47 7.12 -46.60 -40.58
CA SER A 47 7.31 -45.66 -41.68
C SER A 47 6.24 -44.56 -41.73
N TYR A 48 4.97 -44.89 -41.49
CA TYR A 48 3.89 -43.87 -41.46
C TYR A 48 3.85 -43.09 -40.14
N ALA A 49 4.37 -43.65 -39.04
CA ALA A 49 4.40 -42.97 -37.75
C ALA A 49 5.29 -41.72 -37.78
N ALA A 50 6.45 -41.78 -38.44
CA ALA A 50 7.39 -40.67 -38.55
C ALA A 50 6.76 -39.36 -39.09
N PRO A 51 6.07 -39.33 -40.24
CA PRO A 51 5.45 -38.10 -40.75
C PRO A 51 4.27 -37.61 -39.89
N LEU A 52 3.50 -38.52 -39.28
CA LEU A 52 2.43 -38.13 -38.35
C LEU A 52 3.00 -37.47 -37.10
N ILE A 53 4.12 -37.98 -36.58
CA ILE A 53 4.83 -37.38 -35.46
C ILE A 53 5.34 -35.99 -35.84
N LEU A 54 5.91 -35.82 -37.04
CA LEU A 54 6.36 -34.50 -37.52
C LEU A 54 5.21 -33.49 -37.64
N LEU A 55 4.04 -33.90 -38.15
CA LEU A 55 2.86 -33.04 -38.21
C LEU A 55 2.30 -32.73 -36.81
N ALA A 56 2.34 -33.70 -35.90
CA ALA A 56 1.93 -33.49 -34.51
C ALA A 56 2.88 -32.52 -33.78
N GLN A 57 4.18 -32.65 -34.02
CA GLN A 57 5.23 -31.76 -33.50
C GLN A 57 5.06 -30.35 -34.06
N ASN A 58 4.92 -30.16 -35.37
CA ASN A 58 4.67 -28.83 -35.96
C ASN A 58 3.47 -28.13 -35.31
N ARG A 59 2.38 -28.88 -35.06
CA ARG A 59 1.18 -28.33 -34.38
C ARG A 59 1.39 -28.07 -32.89
N GLN A 60 2.31 -28.76 -32.24
CA GLN A 60 2.69 -28.48 -30.85
C GLN A 60 3.56 -27.23 -30.82
N ASP A 61 4.60 -27.17 -31.66
CA ASP A 61 5.51 -26.03 -31.77
C ASP A 61 4.78 -24.73 -32.13
N ASP A 62 3.78 -24.76 -33.02
CA ASP A 62 2.98 -23.59 -33.36
C ASP A 62 2.13 -23.09 -32.17
N ARG A 63 1.59 -24.01 -31.37
CA ARG A 63 0.85 -23.69 -30.14
C ARG A 63 1.78 -23.13 -29.08
N ASP A 64 2.90 -23.80 -28.83
CA ASP A 64 3.92 -23.38 -27.86
C ASP A 64 4.49 -22.01 -28.24
N ARG A 65 4.68 -21.75 -29.54
CA ARG A 65 5.12 -20.44 -30.04
C ARG A 65 4.07 -19.35 -29.80
N THR A 66 2.79 -19.67 -29.99
CA THR A 66 1.69 -18.73 -29.75
C THR A 66 1.55 -18.43 -28.26
N GLU A 67 1.62 -19.45 -27.42
CA GLU A 67 1.59 -19.32 -25.96
C GLU A 67 2.78 -18.49 -25.45
N ALA A 68 3.98 -18.74 -25.96
CA ALA A 68 5.16 -17.96 -25.62
C ALA A 68 5.08 -16.49 -26.07
N ARG A 69 4.36 -16.19 -27.16
CA ARG A 69 4.11 -14.79 -27.57
C ARG A 69 3.16 -14.08 -26.61
N ILE A 70 2.05 -14.75 -26.26
CA ILE A 70 1.05 -14.22 -25.33
C ILE A 70 1.69 -13.98 -23.95
N ASP A 71 2.53 -14.90 -23.49
CA ASP A 71 3.22 -14.77 -22.20
C ASP A 71 4.15 -13.55 -22.18
N ARG A 72 4.94 -13.34 -23.25
CA ARG A 72 5.80 -12.15 -23.37
C ARG A 72 5.00 -10.85 -23.40
N GLU A 73 3.88 -10.81 -24.13
CA GLU A 73 3.00 -9.63 -24.14
C GLU A 73 2.42 -9.35 -22.76
N ARG A 74 1.95 -10.39 -22.05
CA ARG A 74 1.46 -10.25 -20.68
C ARG A 74 2.55 -9.77 -19.72
N ALA A 75 3.77 -10.28 -19.85
CA ALA A 75 4.90 -9.84 -19.05
C ALA A 75 5.23 -8.35 -19.29
N ALA A 76 5.23 -7.92 -20.56
CA ALA A 76 5.45 -6.51 -20.91
C ALA A 76 4.36 -5.60 -20.33
N MET A 77 3.08 -5.95 -20.53
CA MET A 77 1.95 -5.22 -19.95
C MET A 77 1.99 -5.21 -18.41
N GLY A 78 2.43 -6.31 -17.80
CA GLY A 78 2.55 -6.42 -16.35
C GLY A 78 3.56 -5.43 -15.76
N VAL A 79 4.69 -5.19 -16.45
CA VAL A 79 5.67 -4.18 -16.03
C VAL A 79 5.06 -2.78 -16.06
N GLU A 80 4.32 -2.44 -17.12
CA GLU A 80 3.67 -1.14 -17.25
C GLU A 80 2.62 -0.92 -16.15
N ILE A 81 1.72 -1.89 -15.95
CA ILE A 81 0.68 -1.86 -14.91
C ILE A 81 1.31 -1.71 -13.53
N ASN A 82 2.35 -2.48 -13.22
CA ASN A 82 3.03 -2.38 -11.93
C ASN A 82 3.67 -0.99 -11.73
N SER A 83 4.28 -0.42 -12.76
CA SER A 83 4.86 0.91 -12.69
C SER A 83 3.81 2.01 -12.50
N PHE A 84 2.63 1.84 -13.11
CA PHE A 84 1.49 2.73 -12.94
C PHE A 84 0.94 2.65 -11.51
N LEU A 85 0.67 1.44 -11.02
CA LEU A 85 0.19 1.20 -9.66
C LEU A 85 1.18 1.75 -8.62
N ALA A 86 2.49 1.59 -8.82
CA ALA A 86 3.50 2.13 -7.91
C ALA A 86 3.47 3.67 -7.86
N ARG A 87 3.27 4.34 -9.00
CA ARG A 87 3.14 5.80 -9.05
C ARG A 87 1.87 6.26 -8.34
N GLU A 88 0.74 5.61 -8.61
CA GLU A 88 -0.53 5.93 -7.96
C GLU A 88 -0.45 5.75 -6.44
N LEU A 89 0.15 4.65 -5.97
CA LEU A 89 0.42 4.42 -4.54
C LEU A 89 1.30 5.51 -3.93
N SER A 90 2.34 5.96 -4.65
CA SER A 90 3.20 7.05 -4.17
C SER A 90 2.44 8.39 -4.05
N GLU A 91 1.48 8.64 -4.95
CA GLU A 91 0.64 9.83 -4.90
C GLU A 91 -0.37 9.75 -3.75
N MET A 92 -1.02 8.59 -3.56
CA MET A 92 -1.89 8.36 -2.42
C MET A 92 -1.13 8.54 -1.10
N GLN A 93 0.09 8.01 -1.00
CA GLN A 93 0.92 8.17 0.18
C GLN A 93 1.28 9.64 0.45
N ARG A 94 1.58 10.42 -0.60
CA ARG A 94 1.79 11.87 -0.47
C ARG A 94 0.53 12.56 0.07
N LYS A 95 -0.63 12.31 -0.53
CA LYS A 95 -1.91 12.89 -0.07
C LYS A 95 -2.24 12.54 1.38
N LEU A 96 -1.96 11.30 1.80
CA LEU A 96 -2.14 10.86 3.19
C LEU A 96 -1.19 11.59 4.15
N ASN A 97 0.07 11.78 3.76
CA ASN A 97 1.04 12.52 4.56
C ASN A 97 0.66 14.00 4.69
N ASP A 98 0.21 14.62 3.61
CA ASP A 98 -0.25 16.02 3.62
C ASP A 98 -1.46 16.19 4.54
N LEU A 99 -2.43 15.27 4.48
CA LEU A 99 -3.60 15.28 5.37
C LEU A 99 -3.20 15.10 6.84
N SER A 100 -2.28 14.18 7.13
CA SER A 100 -1.74 13.99 8.49
C SER A 100 -1.06 15.27 9.00
N MET A 101 -0.29 15.94 8.14
CA MET A 101 0.37 17.20 8.50
C MET A 101 -0.63 18.32 8.76
N ASP A 102 -1.66 18.45 7.92
CA ASP A 102 -2.72 19.45 8.09
C ASP A 102 -3.51 19.23 9.38
N ILE A 103 -3.89 17.98 9.68
CA ILE A 103 -4.55 17.62 10.95
C ILE A 103 -3.67 17.99 12.15
N ASN A 104 -2.39 17.65 12.11
CA ASN A 104 -1.45 17.97 13.19
C ASN A 104 -1.29 19.48 13.38
N MET A 105 -1.21 20.23 12.28
CA MET A 105 -1.09 21.70 12.32
C MET A 105 -2.38 22.36 12.81
N SER A 106 -3.53 21.90 12.33
CA SER A 106 -4.86 22.33 12.79
C SER A 106 -5.02 22.07 14.30
N ASN A 107 -4.67 20.88 14.78
CA ASN A 107 -4.72 20.55 16.20
C ASN A 107 -3.78 21.43 17.03
N ARG A 108 -2.54 21.64 16.57
CA ARG A 108 -1.59 22.59 17.21
C ARG A 108 -2.15 24.00 17.27
N ASN A 109 -2.73 24.49 16.18
CA ASN A 109 -3.29 25.84 16.11
C ASN A 109 -4.50 26.00 17.03
N ALA A 110 -5.38 25.00 17.09
CA ALA A 110 -6.51 24.97 18.01
C ALA A 110 -6.06 24.98 19.47
N LEU A 111 -5.04 24.19 19.81
CA LEU A 111 -4.45 24.17 21.16
C LEU A 111 -3.81 25.51 21.53
N SER A 112 -3.02 26.09 20.62
CA SER A 112 -2.44 27.43 20.82
C SER A 112 -3.53 28.47 21.03
N ARG A 113 -4.58 28.48 20.19
CA ARG A 113 -5.70 29.41 20.32
C ARG A 113 -6.43 29.26 21.67
N LYS A 114 -6.64 28.03 22.14
CA LYS A 114 -7.18 27.76 23.49
C LYS A 114 -6.26 28.28 24.59
N LYS A 115 -4.94 28.08 24.49
CA LYS A 115 -3.96 28.57 25.48
C LYS A 115 -3.91 30.10 25.54
N PHE A 116 -3.91 30.78 24.40
CA PHE A 116 -3.95 32.24 24.35
C PHE A 116 -5.21 32.78 25.02
N SER A 117 -6.39 32.28 24.64
CA SER A 117 -7.66 32.69 25.26
C SER A 117 -7.69 32.44 26.78
N ALA A 118 -7.14 31.30 27.25
CA ALA A 118 -7.05 31.02 28.68
C ALA A 118 -6.11 32.00 29.41
N ARG A 119 -4.97 32.31 28.81
CA ARG A 119 -3.98 33.24 29.38
C ARG A 119 -4.49 34.68 29.40
N ASP A 120 -5.20 35.10 28.36
CA ASP A 120 -5.82 36.42 28.30
C ASP A 120 -6.90 36.58 29.37
N LYS A 121 -7.74 35.55 29.58
CA LYS A 121 -8.68 35.51 30.71
C LYS A 121 -7.97 35.63 32.06
N GLU A 122 -6.88 34.87 32.26
CA GLU A 122 -6.11 34.92 33.51
C GLU A 122 -5.50 36.32 33.76
N LEU A 123 -4.99 36.97 32.71
CA LEU A 123 -4.47 38.34 32.79
C LEU A 123 -5.57 39.33 33.17
N ASN A 124 -6.76 39.21 32.58
CA ASN A 124 -7.88 40.10 32.87
C ASN A 124 -8.37 39.91 34.32
N ASP A 125 -8.51 38.67 34.78
CA ASP A 125 -8.87 38.36 36.17
C ASP A 125 -7.84 38.93 37.16
N ARG A 126 -6.55 38.96 36.79
CA ARG A 126 -5.49 39.58 37.62
C ARG A 126 -5.60 41.10 37.65
N LEU A 127 -5.90 41.74 36.52
CA LEU A 127 -6.13 43.18 36.45
C LEU A 127 -7.31 43.60 37.34
N ASP A 128 -8.44 42.88 37.26
CA ASP A 128 -9.62 43.13 38.09
C ASP A 128 -9.29 43.05 39.59
N ARG A 129 -8.46 42.07 40.00
CA ARG A 129 -8.00 41.95 41.39
C ARG A 129 -7.14 43.15 41.83
N ILE A 130 -6.28 43.64 40.96
CA ILE A 130 -5.44 44.82 41.26
C ILE A 130 -6.30 46.06 41.36
N GLU A 131 -7.24 46.28 40.43
CA GLU A 131 -8.17 47.40 40.49
C GLU A 131 -9.01 47.38 41.78
N GLN A 132 -9.53 46.21 42.17
CA GLN A 132 -10.25 46.06 43.44
C GLN A 132 -9.37 46.38 44.66
N ALA A 133 -8.11 45.96 44.66
CA ALA A 133 -7.17 46.27 45.73
C ALA A 133 -6.87 47.77 45.81
N VAL A 134 -6.70 48.44 44.66
CA VAL A 134 -6.50 49.89 44.58
C VAL A 134 -7.74 50.65 45.05
N LEU A 135 -8.94 50.23 44.63
CA LEU A 135 -10.20 50.83 45.10
C LEU A 135 -10.39 50.67 46.61
N ALA A 136 -10.04 49.52 47.18
CA ALA A 136 -10.07 49.30 48.62
C ALA A 136 -9.06 50.19 49.38
N LEU A 137 -7.89 50.45 48.79
CA LEU A 137 -6.88 51.35 49.34
C LEU A 137 -7.28 52.82 49.19
N THR A 138 -7.89 53.23 48.08
CA THR A 138 -8.34 54.62 47.85
C THR A 138 -9.59 54.96 48.67
N ALA A 139 -10.49 54.01 48.91
CA ALA A 139 -11.62 54.17 49.82
C ALA A 139 -11.18 54.44 51.27
N LYS A 140 -9.91 54.14 51.59
CA LYS A 140 -9.27 54.48 52.87
C LYS A 140 -8.63 55.89 52.89
N VAL A 141 -8.62 56.62 51.78
CA VAL A 141 -7.89 57.89 51.61
C VAL A 141 -8.80 58.95 50.92
N ASP A 142 -9.73 59.56 51.66
CA ASP A 142 -10.18 60.97 51.49
C ASP A 142 -10.98 61.49 52.74
N PRO A 143 -10.91 62.80 53.14
CA PRO A 143 -11.33 63.33 54.46
C PRO A 143 -12.66 64.15 54.49
N PRO A 144 -13.30 64.46 55.65
CA PRO A 144 -14.45 65.38 55.75
C PRO A 144 -14.12 66.82 56.24
N PRO A 145 -15.00 67.84 56.01
CA PRO A 145 -14.60 69.26 55.87
C PRO A 145 -14.73 70.18 57.11
N ALA A 146 -13.85 71.20 57.14
CA ALA A 146 -13.87 72.55 57.75
C ALA A 146 -14.75 72.93 58.98
N LYS A 147 -14.15 73.57 60.00
CA LYS A 147 -14.41 74.97 60.48
C LYS A 147 -13.48 75.42 61.67
N PRO A 148 -13.38 76.72 62.02
CA PRO A 148 -12.12 77.42 62.41
C PRO A 148 -12.04 77.93 63.89
N GLN A 149 -10.87 78.50 64.27
CA GLN A 149 -10.51 79.39 65.43
C GLN A 149 -9.45 78.76 66.38
N ALA A 150 -8.49 79.44 67.05
CA ALA A 150 -8.06 80.84 67.18
C ALA A 150 -6.68 80.94 67.91
N LYS A 151 -5.90 82.00 67.59
CA LYS A 151 -4.97 82.85 68.41
C LYS A 151 -3.81 82.24 69.25
N ALA A 152 -2.59 82.78 69.08
CA ALA A 152 -1.98 83.87 69.90
C ALA A 152 -0.42 83.90 69.92
N LYS A 153 0.17 85.07 69.55
CA LYS A 153 1.32 85.83 70.17
C LYS A 153 2.69 85.10 70.41
N LYS A 154 3.89 85.70 70.28
CA LYS A 154 4.39 87.07 70.44
C LYS A 154 5.84 87.20 69.88
N ALA A 155 6.20 88.40 69.43
CA ALA A 155 7.48 88.98 68.96
C ALA A 155 8.64 88.90 70.01
N PRO A 156 9.91 89.38 69.78
CA PRO A 156 10.33 90.38 68.77
C PRO A 156 11.74 90.27 68.10
N ALA A 157 11.90 91.16 67.11
CA ALA A 157 13.06 91.75 66.39
C ALA A 157 14.28 92.13 67.29
N PRO A 158 15.46 92.63 66.82
CA PRO A 158 15.75 93.39 65.56
C PRO A 158 17.04 92.95 64.79
N GLU A 159 17.10 93.02 63.45
CA GLU A 159 17.42 94.19 62.58
C GLU A 159 18.96 94.26 62.30
N PRO A 160 19.46 95.12 61.39
CA PRO A 160 19.61 94.81 59.96
C PRO A 160 21.03 95.11 59.42
N ALA A 161 21.31 94.75 58.16
CA ALA A 161 21.55 95.70 57.05
C ALA A 161 22.99 95.54 56.49
N PRO A 162 23.32 96.12 55.33
CA PRO A 162 22.69 95.85 54.04
C PRO A 162 23.74 95.77 52.89
N ALA A 163 23.23 95.41 51.70
CA ALA A 163 23.57 95.95 50.37
C ALA A 163 25.05 96.18 50.01
N ASP A 164 25.53 95.54 48.95
CA ASP A 164 25.21 95.87 47.54
C ASP A 164 25.30 94.62 46.67
#